data_AF-A0A1F5AHH8-F1
#
_entry.id   AF-A0A1F5AHH8-F1
#
_cell.length_a   1.000
_cell.length_b   1.000
_cell.length_c   1.000
_cell.angle_alpha   90.00
_cell.angle_beta   90.00
_cell.angle_gamma   90.00
#
_symmetry.space_group_name_H-M   'P 1'
#
loop_
_entity.id
_entity.type
_entity.pdbx_description
1 polymer ?
#
loop_
_entity_poly.entity_id
_entity_poly.type
_entity_poly.pdbx_seq_one_letter_code
_entity_poly.pdbx_strand_id
1 'polypeptide(L)' 'MPIKVEEKKLYSVEDLYKLLPITPLTIRAYFRKGRIKGHKIGKNWYVTKENLDAFLDGEKTNT' A
#
# COMPACT_ATOMS: atom_id res chain seq x y z
N MET A 1 -4.95 13.97 -0.34
CA MET A 1 -5.46 14.33 1.00
C MET A 1 -5.89 13.05 1.72
N PRO A 2 -5.44 12.80 2.96
CA PRO A 2 -5.81 11.59 3.68
C PRO A 2 -7.23 11.69 4.23
N ILE A 3 -8.10 10.75 3.86
CA ILE A 3 -9.41 10.56 4.48
C ILE A 3 -9.18 9.76 5.77
N LYS A 4 -9.44 10.36 6.93
CA LYS A 4 -9.39 9.67 8.23
C LYS A 4 -10.71 8.92 8.42
N VAL A 5 -10.68 7.60 8.26
CA VAL A 5 -11.78 6.71 8.67
C VAL A 5 -11.37 6.11 10.01
N GLU A 6 -11.83 6.79 11.07
CA GLU A 6 -11.95 6.41 12.50
C GLU A 6 -10.81 5.76 13.29
N GLU A 7 -9.82 5.07 12.72
CA GLU A 7 -8.63 4.62 13.48
C GLU A 7 -7.53 4.01 12.61
N LYS A 8 -7.81 3.73 11.34
CA LYS A 8 -6.85 3.09 10.42
C LYS A 8 -6.28 4.12 9.45
N LYS A 9 -4.97 4.34 9.55
CA LYS A 9 -4.23 5.14 8.56
C LYS A 9 -4.20 4.38 7.23
N LEU A 10 -4.83 4.96 6.23
CA LEU A 10 -4.79 4.52 4.85
C LEU A 10 -3.78 5.37 4.07
N TYR A 11 -2.82 4.70 3.43
CA TYR A 11 -1.87 5.31 2.53
C TYR A 11 -2.34 5.11 1.10
N SER A 12 -2.46 6.21 0.36
CA SER A 12 -2.72 6.16 -1.07
C SER A 12 -1.45 5.81 -1.86
N VAL A 13 -1.61 5.59 -3.16
CA VAL A 13 -0.47 5.44 -4.08
C VAL A 13 0.47 6.66 -4.04
N GLU A 14 -0.07 7.86 -3.88
CA GLU A 14 0.73 9.10 -3.78
C GLU A 14 1.52 9.16 -2.48
N ASP A 15 0.95 8.69 -1.37
CA ASP A 15 1.65 8.64 -0.10
C ASP A 15 2.77 7.60 -0.15
N LEU A 16 2.50 6.44 -0.74
CA LEU A 16 3.52 5.40 -0.97
C LEU A 16 4.65 5.89 -1.88
N TYR A 17 4.35 6.69 -2.90
CA TYR A 17 5.37 7.30 -3.77
C TYR A 17 6.30 8.26 -3.02
N LYS A 18 5.80 8.91 -1.96
CA LYS A 18 6.61 9.81 -1.10
C LYS A 18 7.41 9.03 -0.05
N LEU A 19 6.87 7.93 0.43
CA LEU A 19 7.48 7.09 1.48
C LEU A 19 8.52 6.13 0.91
N LEU A 20 8.31 5.65 -0.31
CA LEU A 20 9.13 4.64 -0.95
C LEU A 20 9.69 5.23 -2.26
N PRO A 21 10.96 5.00 -2.60
CA PRO A 21 11.55 5.47 -3.85
C PRO A 21 11.12 4.61 -5.05
N ILE A 22 9.82 4.37 -5.21
CA ILE A 22 9.21 3.53 -6.26
C ILE A 22 8.13 4.30 -7.01
N THR A 23 8.04 4.14 -8.32
CA THR A 23 7.08 4.89 -9.13
C THR A 23 5.61 4.51 -8.83
N PRO A 24 4.63 5.41 -9.08
CA PRO A 24 3.21 5.09 -8.93
C PRO A 24 2.76 3.91 -9.81
N LEU A 25 3.41 3.72 -10.96
CA LEU A 25 3.18 2.57 -11.83
C LEU A 25 3.55 1.26 -11.13
N THR A 26 4.75 1.21 -10.54
CA THR A 26 5.24 0.04 -9.78
C THR A 26 4.36 -0.25 -8.58
N ILE A 27 3.95 0.78 -7.82
CA ILE A 27 3.05 0.62 -6.67
C ILE A 27 1.73 -0.03 -7.10
N ARG A 28 1.10 0.48 -8.19
CA ARG A 28 -0.13 -0.12 -8.73
C ARG A 28 0.10 -1.55 -9.25
N ALA A 29 1.28 -1.85 -9.78
CA ALA A 29 1.62 -3.21 -10.18
C ALA A 29 1.75 -4.14 -8.96
N TYR A 30 2.33 -3.67 -7.86
CA TYR A 30 2.44 -4.44 -6.62
C TYR A 30 1.07 -4.75 -6.01
N PHE A 31 0.15 -3.79 -6.03
CA PHE A 31 -1.24 -4.02 -5.65
C PHE A 31 -1.93 -5.06 -6.53
N ARG A 32 -1.81 -4.93 -7.87
CA ARG A 32 -2.41 -5.89 -8.82
C ARG A 32 -1.84 -7.30 -8.69
N LYS A 33 -0.54 -7.42 -8.38
CA LYS A 33 0.16 -8.69 -8.19
C LYS A 33 -0.04 -9.28 -6.78
N GLY A 34 -0.74 -8.59 -5.89
CA GLY A 34 -0.92 -9.02 -4.49
C GLY A 34 0.34 -8.93 -3.63
N ARG A 35 1.43 -8.30 -4.10
CA ARG A 35 2.67 -8.10 -3.32
C ARG A 35 2.45 -7.15 -2.15
N ILE A 36 1.62 -6.13 -2.34
CA ILE A 36 1.14 -5.26 -1.27
C ILE A 36 -0.36 -5.53 -1.13
N LYS A 37 -0.79 -5.89 0.08
CA LYS A 37 -2.22 -6.10 0.40
C LYS A 37 -2.94 -4.76 0.49
N GLY A 38 -3.44 -4.26 -0.64
CA GLY A 38 -4.20 -3.02 -0.73
C GLY A 38 -5.69 -3.22 -0.98
N HIS A 39 -6.48 -2.20 -0.67
CA HIS A 39 -7.89 -2.09 -0.96
C HIS A 39 -8.10 -1.10 -2.11
N LYS A 40 -8.83 -1.52 -3.13
CA LYS A 40 -9.25 -0.65 -4.22
C LYS A 40 -10.56 0.03 -3.85
N ILE A 41 -10.53 1.36 -3.72
CA ILE A 41 -11.71 2.18 -3.42
C ILE A 41 -11.92 3.11 -4.61
N GLY A 42 -12.97 2.83 -5.40
CA GLY A 42 -13.20 3.50 -6.68
C GLY A 42 -12.06 3.28 -7.68
N LYS A 43 -11.41 4.38 -8.10
CA LYS A 43 -10.26 4.34 -9.03
C LYS A 43 -8.90 4.24 -8.32
N ASN A 44 -8.88 4.45 -7.01
CA ASN A 44 -7.65 4.57 -6.23
C ASN A 44 -7.36 3.31 -5.41
N TRP A 45 -6.07 3.10 -5.14
CA TRP A 45 -5.59 2.06 -4.23
C TRP A 45 -5.17 2.68 -2.91
N TYR A 46 -5.51 1.97 -1.84
CA TYR A 46 -5.18 2.33 -0.46
C TYR A 46 -4.57 1.12 0.24
N VAL A 47 -3.61 1.34 1.14
CA VAL A 47 -3.02 0.30 1.98
C VAL A 47 -3.12 0.74 3.44
N THR A 48 -3.43 -0.19 4.34
CA THR A 48 -3.36 0.09 5.79
C THR A 48 -1.91 0.14 6.23
N LYS A 49 -1.63 0.81 7.35
CA LYS A 49 -0.29 0.79 7.95
C LYS A 49 0.20 -0.65 8.18
N GLU A 50 -0.66 -1.51 8.74
CA GLU A 50 -0.31 -2.90 9.06
C GLU A 50 0.17 -3.68 7.82
N ASN A 51 -0.54 -3.54 6.70
CA ASN A 51 -0.19 -4.22 5.45
C ASN A 51 1.05 -3.63 4.78
N LEU A 52 1.32 -2.34 4.98
CA LEU A 52 2.53 -1.71 4.52
C LEU A 52 3.74 -2.20 5.32
N ASP A 53 3.62 -2.22 6.65
CA ASP A 53 4.67 -2.71 7.56
C ASP A 53 4.98 -4.19 7.24
N ALA A 54 3.95 -5.03 7.05
CA ALA A 54 4.13 -6.43 6.64
C ALA A 54 4.83 -6.59 5.28
N PHE A 55 4.63 -5.66 4.34
CA PHE A 55 5.35 -5.64 3.07
C PHE A 55 6.83 -5.26 3.25
N LEU A 56 7.13 -4.30 4.14
CA LEU A 56 8.49 -3.81 4.40
C LEU A 56 9.32 -4.78 5.23
N ASP A 57 8.69 -5.46 6.19
CA ASP A 57 9.31 -6.54 6.97
C ASP A 57 9.69 -7.72 6.08
N GLY A 58 9.20 -7.73 4.83
CA GLY A 58 9.43 -8.74 3.83
C GLY A 58 8.79 -10.03 4.33
N GLU A 59 7.51 -10.26 4.00
CA GLU A 59 6.84 -11.54 4.28
C GLU A 59 7.86 -12.67 4.04
N LYS A 60 8.34 -13.27 5.14
CA LYS A 60 9.27 -14.38 5.12
C LYS A 60 8.57 -15.48 4.36
N THR A 61 8.81 -15.54 3.06
CA THR A 61 8.49 -16.69 2.22
C THR A 61 9.53 -17.73 2.60
N ASN A 62 9.35 -18.29 3.81
CA ASN A 62 10.02 -19.49 4.23
C ASN A 62 9.09 -20.64 3.84
N THR A 63 9.22 -21.11 2.61
CA THR A 63 8.82 -22.46 2.19
C THR A 63 9.72 -22.89 1.05
#